data_AF-A0A7I4YER8-F1
#
_entry.id   AF-A0A7I4YER8-F1
#
_cell.length_a   1.000
_cell.length_b   1.000
_cell.length_c   1.000
_cell.angle_alpha   90.00
_cell.angle_beta   90.00
_cell.angle_gamma   90.00
#
_symmetry.space_group_name_H-M   'P 1'
#
loop_
_entity.id
_entity.type
_entity.pdbx_description
1 polymer ?
#
loop_
_entity_poly.entity_id
_entity_poly.type
_entity_poly.pdbx_seq_one_letter_code
_entity_poly.pdbx_strand_id
1 'polypeptide(L)'
;MLIRFRLSLYTATSDVEKAFLQVRLHEMDRDATRVLWIRNIDQPIADDNIVTYRFTRVTFGLNVSPFLLAGTIHHHLSNAVSNKSFAQEIRVKLYVDNLVLSADTQKDLSNKITASRQIFADMNMNLREFLANRVNLKNIIPAEACAQKDQQKVLGIRCNAANDSLHIACSVEATSKATKRTVARQIASIYDPLGWLVPLLTRAKHFQQTLWKHNFGWDTPLPENFEDSWNKIAEEINGFQRTIPRRLLEPPAHST
;
A
#
# COMPACT_ATOMS: atom_id res chain seq x y z
N MET A 1 -5.86 -4.83 8.58
CA MET A 1 -5.43 -5.85 7.61
C MET A 1 -4.04 -6.42 7.93
N LEU A 2 -3.01 -5.59 8.16
CA LEU A 2 -1.66 -6.06 8.53
C LEU A 2 -1.64 -7.03 9.73
N ILE A 3 -2.40 -6.78 10.80
CA ILE A 3 -2.47 -7.72 11.93
C ILE A 3 -2.96 -9.09 11.47
N ARG A 4 -4.04 -9.16 10.68
CA ARG A 4 -4.59 -10.42 10.14
C ARG A 4 -3.57 -11.14 9.24
N PHE A 5 -2.85 -10.38 8.41
CA PHE A 5 -1.75 -10.91 7.60
C PHE A 5 -0.67 -11.58 8.45
N ARG A 6 -0.50 -11.15 9.71
CA ARG A 6 0.48 -11.71 10.65
C ARG A 6 -0.07 -12.85 11.52
N LEU A 7 -1.35 -13.22 11.47
CA LEU A 7 -1.90 -14.26 12.34
C LEU A 7 -1.78 -15.67 11.75
N SER A 8 -2.09 -15.82 10.47
CA SER A 8 -2.17 -17.13 9.82
C SER A 8 -0.79 -17.70 9.47
N LEU A 9 -0.69 -19.03 9.41
CA LEU A 9 0.52 -19.74 8.99
C LEU A 9 0.75 -19.58 7.48
N TYR A 10 -0.29 -19.76 6.66
CA TYR A 10 -0.23 -19.61 5.21
C TYR A 10 -0.95 -18.33 4.80
N THR A 11 -0.32 -17.57 3.91
CA THR A 11 -0.79 -16.28 3.42
C THR A 11 -0.42 -16.11 1.96
N ALA A 12 -1.29 -15.42 1.23
CA ALA A 12 -0.97 -14.93 -0.10
C ALA A 12 -1.40 -13.47 -0.23
N THR A 13 -0.70 -12.70 -1.05
CA THR A 13 -1.07 -11.34 -1.42
C THR A 13 -1.17 -11.23 -2.92
N SER A 14 -2.05 -10.35 -3.40
CA SER A 14 -2.19 -10.05 -4.83
C SER A 14 -2.66 -8.62 -5.05
N ASP A 15 -2.36 -8.10 -6.23
CA ASP A 15 -2.78 -6.78 -6.73
C ASP A 15 -3.92 -6.93 -7.75
N VAL A 16 -4.90 -6.03 -7.68
CA VAL A 16 -5.95 -5.88 -8.70
C VAL A 16 -5.44 -4.95 -9.79
N GLU A 17 -5.17 -5.50 -10.97
CA GLU A 17 -4.60 -4.74 -12.07
C GLU A 17 -5.52 -3.56 -12.47
N LYS A 18 -4.98 -2.33 -12.33
CA LYS A 18 -5.64 -1.10 -12.76
C LYS A 18 -7.08 -1.00 -12.20
N ALA A 19 -7.26 -1.37 -10.93
CA ALA A 19 -8.57 -1.56 -10.30
C ALA A 19 -9.59 -0.45 -10.59
N PHE A 20 -9.20 0.82 -10.41
CA PHE A 20 -10.09 1.96 -10.70
C PHE A 20 -10.52 2.02 -12.17
N LEU A 21 -9.59 1.77 -13.09
CA LEU A 21 -9.86 1.78 -14.52
C LEU A 21 -10.70 0.57 -14.97
N GLN A 22 -11.10 -0.34 -14.08
CA GLN A 22 -12.08 -1.38 -14.42
C GLN A 22 -13.52 -0.90 -14.20
N VAL A 23 -13.72 0.19 -13.45
CA VAL A 23 -15.04 0.75 -13.14
C VAL A 23 -15.37 1.89 -14.10
N ARG A 24 -16.51 1.81 -14.77
CA ARG A 24 -17.00 2.88 -15.65
C ARG A 24 -17.65 4.00 -14.83
N LEU A 25 -17.43 5.24 -15.27
CA LEU A 25 -18.18 6.39 -14.77
C LEU A 25 -19.53 6.49 -15.51
N HIS A 26 -20.57 6.84 -14.74
CA HIS A 26 -21.87 7.18 -15.30
C HIS A 26 -21.72 8.36 -16.26
N GLU A 27 -22.45 8.35 -17.38
CA GLU A 27 -22.20 9.29 -18.47
C GLU A 27 -22.37 10.76 -18.05
N MET A 28 -23.36 11.02 -17.18
CA MET A 28 -23.65 12.34 -16.62
C MET A 28 -22.50 12.88 -15.75
N ASP A 29 -21.71 12.01 -15.12
CA ASP A 29 -20.64 12.41 -14.21
C ASP A 29 -19.30 12.63 -14.94
N ARG A 30 -19.17 12.17 -16.19
CA ARG A 30 -17.91 12.24 -16.94
C ARG A 30 -17.43 13.66 -17.15
N ASP A 31 -18.36 14.60 -17.27
CA ASP A 31 -18.03 16.01 -17.50
C ASP A 31 -17.36 16.68 -16.30
N ALA A 32 -17.54 16.16 -15.09
CA ALA A 32 -16.80 16.58 -13.89
C ALA A 32 -15.33 16.12 -13.89
N THR A 33 -14.92 15.29 -14.84
CA THR A 33 -13.56 14.73 -14.95
C THR A 33 -12.81 15.24 -16.19
N ARG A 34 -13.18 16.42 -16.69
CA ARG A 34 -12.53 17.02 -17.86
C ARG A 34 -11.10 17.45 -17.54
N VAL A 35 -10.21 17.22 -18.49
CA VAL A 35 -8.83 17.69 -18.45
C VAL A 35 -8.49 18.38 -19.77
N LEU A 36 -7.72 19.46 -19.67
CA LEU A 36 -7.15 20.13 -20.83
C LEU A 36 -5.78 19.54 -21.09
N TRP A 37 -5.53 19.17 -22.35
CA TRP A 37 -4.25 18.67 -22.82
C TRP A 37 -3.70 19.62 -23.87
N ILE A 38 -2.45 20.03 -23.68
CA ILE A 38 -1.73 20.88 -24.63
C ILE A 38 -0.98 19.95 -25.59
N ARG A 39 -1.23 20.06 -26.90
CA ARG A 39 -0.59 19.19 -27.90
C ARG A 39 0.91 19.46 -28.00
N ASN A 40 1.29 20.74 -28.00
CA ASN A 40 2.67 21.20 -28.08
C ASN A 40 2.91 22.32 -27.07
N ILE A 41 3.82 22.09 -26.12
CA ILE A 41 4.17 23.04 -25.05
C ILE A 41 4.98 24.24 -25.54
N ASP A 42 5.60 24.14 -26.72
CA ASP A 42 6.38 25.21 -27.34
C ASP A 42 5.52 26.17 -28.17
N GLN A 43 4.24 25.81 -28.39
CA GLN A 43 3.28 26.64 -29.10
C GLN A 43 2.40 27.44 -28.13
N PRO A 44 1.88 28.60 -28.56
CA PRO A 44 0.98 29.39 -27.72
C PRO A 44 -0.26 28.58 -27.32
N ILE A 45 -0.83 28.97 -26.17
CA ILE A 45 -2.09 28.41 -25.65
C ILE A 45 -3.22 28.96 -26.55
N ALA A 46 -3.57 28.19 -27.58
CA ALA A 46 -4.60 28.51 -28.58
C ALA A 46 -5.54 27.32 -28.78
N ASP A 47 -6.74 27.56 -29.32
CA ASP A 47 -7.82 26.57 -29.44
C ASP A 47 -7.42 25.31 -30.24
N ASP A 48 -6.54 25.45 -31.23
CA ASP A 48 -6.01 24.35 -32.05
C ASP A 48 -4.94 23.52 -31.31
N ASN A 49 -4.25 24.12 -30.33
CA ASN A 49 -3.25 23.50 -29.49
C ASN A 49 -3.82 22.89 -28.19
N ILE A 50 -5.08 23.21 -27.83
CA ILE A 50 -5.76 22.67 -26.64
C ILE A 50 -6.76 21.57 -27.03
N VAL A 51 -6.70 20.44 -26.32
CA VAL A 51 -7.66 19.35 -26.46
C VAL A 51 -8.33 19.10 -25.13
N THR A 52 -9.66 19.00 -25.13
CA THR A 52 -10.41 18.59 -23.94
C THR A 52 -10.63 17.08 -23.96
N TYR A 53 -10.13 16.38 -22.96
CA TYR A 53 -10.48 14.99 -22.68
C TYR A 53 -11.41 14.91 -21.47
N ARG A 54 -12.14 13.80 -21.35
CA ARG A 54 -12.89 13.45 -20.14
C ARG A 54 -12.70 11.97 -19.85
N PHE A 55 -12.65 11.60 -18.58
CA PHE A 55 -12.54 10.20 -18.23
C PHE A 55 -13.88 9.49 -18.39
N THR A 56 -13.82 8.27 -18.92
CA THR A 56 -14.98 7.36 -19.00
C THR A 56 -14.99 6.32 -17.88
N ARG A 57 -13.93 6.32 -17.07
CA ARG A 57 -13.65 5.35 -16.02
C ARG A 57 -13.16 6.06 -14.77
N VAL A 58 -13.33 5.40 -13.63
CA VAL A 58 -12.89 5.93 -12.34
C VAL A 58 -11.37 6.10 -12.35
N THR A 59 -10.88 7.27 -11.96
CA THR A 59 -9.45 7.61 -12.00
C THR A 59 -8.80 7.56 -10.63
N PHE A 60 -7.47 7.48 -10.61
CA PHE A 60 -6.73 7.73 -9.38
C PHE A 60 -6.81 9.22 -9.00
N GLY A 61 -6.88 9.52 -7.70
CA GLY A 61 -6.82 10.88 -7.18
C GLY A 61 -8.17 11.54 -6.87
N LEU A 62 -9.31 10.96 -7.30
CA LEU A 62 -10.61 11.41 -6.80
C LEU A 62 -10.87 10.81 -5.41
N ASN A 63 -11.35 11.64 -4.48
CA ASN A 63 -11.73 11.20 -3.14
C ASN A 63 -12.83 10.11 -3.15
N VAL A 64 -13.69 10.09 -4.17
CA VAL A 64 -14.78 9.11 -4.34
C VAL A 64 -14.34 7.81 -5.02
N SER A 65 -13.17 7.76 -5.66
CA SER A 65 -12.72 6.58 -6.41
C SER A 65 -12.63 5.30 -5.57
N PRO A 66 -12.08 5.33 -4.34
CA PRO A 66 -12.06 4.15 -3.46
C PRO A 66 -13.47 3.63 -3.13
N PHE A 67 -14.44 4.54 -2.94
CA PHE A 67 -15.83 4.17 -2.67
C PHE A 67 -16.47 3.47 -3.86
N LEU A 68 -16.32 4.02 -5.08
CA LEU A 68 -16.89 3.44 -6.29
C LEU A 68 -16.31 2.05 -6.59
N LEU A 69 -14.99 1.89 -6.43
CA LEU A 69 -14.34 0.60 -6.59
C LEU A 69 -14.83 -0.42 -5.56
N ALA A 70 -14.80 -0.06 -4.28
CA ALA A 70 -15.23 -0.95 -3.19
C ALA A 70 -16.72 -1.31 -3.32
N GLY A 71 -17.57 -0.36 -3.70
CA GLY A 71 -19.00 -0.57 -3.94
C GLY A 71 -19.25 -1.55 -5.08
N THR A 72 -18.51 -1.42 -6.19
CA THR A 72 -18.61 -2.34 -7.34
C THR A 72 -18.22 -3.76 -6.97
N ILE A 73 -17.07 -3.93 -6.31
CA ILE A 73 -16.58 -5.25 -5.89
C ILE A 73 -17.53 -5.87 -4.88
N HIS A 74 -17.97 -5.09 -3.88
CA HIS A 74 -18.93 -5.57 -2.88
C HIS A 74 -20.25 -5.99 -3.53
N HIS A 75 -20.79 -5.21 -4.46
CA HIS A 75 -22.01 -5.59 -5.18
C HIS A 75 -21.88 -6.95 -5.87
N HIS A 76 -20.75 -7.20 -6.54
CA HIS A 76 -20.52 -8.50 -7.18
C HIS A 76 -20.34 -9.63 -6.16
N LEU A 77 -19.54 -9.43 -5.11
CA LEU A 77 -19.34 -10.42 -4.04
C LEU A 77 -20.67 -10.82 -3.38
N SER A 78 -21.58 -9.86 -3.18
CA SER A 78 -22.88 -10.10 -2.56
C SER A 78 -23.86 -10.84 -3.48
N ASN A 79 -23.86 -10.55 -4.78
CA ASN A 79 -24.90 -11.01 -5.70
C ASN A 79 -24.48 -12.19 -6.59
N ALA A 80 -23.24 -12.20 -7.10
CA ALA A 80 -22.79 -13.16 -8.10
C ALA A 80 -22.02 -14.36 -7.52
N VAL A 81 -21.39 -14.21 -6.34
CA VAL A 81 -20.57 -15.29 -5.75
C VAL A 81 -21.42 -16.24 -4.92
N SER A 82 -21.42 -17.53 -5.26
CA SER A 82 -22.19 -18.57 -4.56
C SER A 82 -21.67 -18.84 -3.14
N ASN A 83 -20.34 -18.92 -2.97
CA ASN A 83 -19.72 -19.13 -1.66
C ASN A 83 -19.70 -17.81 -0.85
N LYS A 84 -20.78 -17.57 -0.10
CA LYS A 84 -20.95 -16.34 0.69
C LYS A 84 -19.90 -16.15 1.79
N SER A 85 -19.44 -17.25 2.39
CA SER A 85 -18.39 -17.21 3.42
C SER A 85 -17.07 -16.67 2.84
N PHE A 86 -16.64 -17.21 1.70
CA PHE A 86 -15.42 -16.77 1.04
C PHE A 86 -15.56 -15.36 0.43
N ALA A 87 -16.73 -15.02 -0.12
CA ALA A 87 -17.02 -13.65 -0.58
C ALA A 87 -16.87 -12.63 0.55
N GLN A 88 -17.38 -12.94 1.75
CA GLN A 88 -17.22 -12.10 2.93
C GLN A 88 -15.75 -12.04 3.39
N GLU A 89 -15.01 -13.14 3.29
CA GLU A 89 -13.57 -13.16 3.56
C GLU A 89 -12.82 -12.19 2.63
N ILE A 90 -13.04 -12.28 1.31
CA ILE A 90 -12.45 -11.36 0.32
C ILE A 90 -12.80 -9.92 0.67
N ARG A 91 -14.08 -9.62 0.96
CA ARG A 91 -14.54 -8.27 1.29
C ARG A 91 -13.78 -7.67 2.47
N VAL A 92 -13.53 -8.44 3.53
CA VAL A 92 -12.82 -7.96 4.74
C VAL A 92 -11.30 -7.92 4.54
N LYS A 93 -10.79 -8.68 3.58
CA LYS A 93 -9.36 -8.80 3.31
C LYS A 93 -8.89 -8.10 2.01
N LEU A 94 -9.76 -7.32 1.37
CA LEU A 94 -9.43 -6.44 0.27
C LEU A 94 -9.28 -4.99 0.77
N TYR A 95 -8.18 -4.34 0.40
CA TYR A 95 -7.91 -2.94 0.69
C TYR A 95 -7.54 -2.23 -0.60
N VAL A 96 -8.49 -1.46 -1.13
CA VAL A 96 -8.37 -0.81 -2.44
C VAL A 96 -8.08 -1.86 -3.53
N ASP A 97 -6.83 -1.99 -3.94
CA ASP A 97 -6.29 -2.88 -4.96
C ASP A 97 -5.56 -4.09 -4.36
N ASN A 98 -5.27 -4.10 -3.06
CA ASN A 98 -4.51 -5.16 -2.40
C ASN A 98 -5.44 -6.20 -1.76
N LEU A 99 -5.36 -7.45 -2.21
CA LEU A 99 -6.03 -8.60 -1.59
C LEU A 99 -5.04 -9.39 -0.74
N VAL A 100 -5.41 -9.69 0.50
CA VAL A 100 -4.63 -10.55 1.40
C VAL A 100 -5.42 -11.82 1.72
N LEU A 101 -4.97 -12.97 1.24
CA LEU A 101 -5.56 -14.25 1.58
C LEU A 101 -4.80 -14.90 2.73
N SER A 102 -5.51 -15.71 3.52
CA SER A 102 -4.87 -16.48 4.57
C SER A 102 -5.61 -17.80 4.85
N ALA A 103 -4.85 -18.80 5.29
CA ALA A 103 -5.32 -20.14 5.53
C ALA A 103 -4.48 -20.87 6.58
N ASP A 104 -5.02 -21.95 7.11
CA ASP A 104 -4.34 -22.83 8.06
C ASP A 104 -3.63 -24.01 7.37
N THR A 105 -3.94 -24.28 6.10
CA THR A 105 -3.26 -25.30 5.29
C THR A 105 -2.87 -24.76 3.92
N GLN A 106 -1.82 -25.32 3.33
CA GLN A 106 -1.38 -25.01 1.96
C GLN A 106 -2.48 -25.32 0.93
N LYS A 107 -3.23 -26.41 1.10
CA LYS A 107 -4.32 -26.81 0.20
C LYS A 107 -5.44 -25.77 0.21
N ASP A 108 -5.86 -25.33 1.39
CA ASP A 108 -6.88 -24.29 1.52
C ASP A 108 -6.42 -22.97 0.89
N LEU A 109 -5.18 -22.54 1.12
CA LEU A 109 -4.65 -21.34 0.48
C LEU A 109 -4.66 -21.45 -1.05
N SER A 110 -4.26 -22.60 -1.59
CA SER A 110 -4.24 -22.86 -3.03
C SER A 110 -5.64 -22.75 -3.64
N ASN A 111 -6.64 -23.35 -2.98
CA ASN A 111 -8.04 -23.25 -3.40
C ASN A 111 -8.54 -21.80 -3.35
N LYS A 112 -8.21 -21.05 -2.30
CA LYS A 112 -8.58 -19.63 -2.17
C LYS A 112 -7.96 -18.76 -3.26
N ILE A 113 -6.71 -19.01 -3.64
CA ILE A 113 -6.03 -18.30 -4.73
C ILE A 113 -6.75 -18.54 -6.06
N THR A 114 -7.05 -19.80 -6.38
CA THR A 114 -7.75 -20.12 -7.64
C THR A 114 -9.17 -19.54 -7.65
N ALA A 115 -9.90 -19.69 -6.54
CA ALA A 115 -11.25 -19.16 -6.41
C ALA A 115 -11.29 -17.63 -6.48
N SER A 116 -10.35 -16.92 -5.85
CA SER A 116 -10.30 -15.47 -5.91
C SER A 116 -10.01 -14.98 -7.33
N ARG A 117 -9.09 -15.63 -8.06
CA ARG A 117 -8.83 -15.30 -9.47
C ARG A 117 -10.07 -15.47 -10.33
N GLN A 118 -10.84 -16.55 -10.14
CA GLN A 118 -12.08 -16.76 -10.89
C GLN A 118 -13.11 -15.66 -10.58
N ILE A 119 -13.35 -15.38 -9.29
CA ILE A 119 -14.30 -14.34 -8.86
C ILE A 119 -13.93 -12.97 -9.46
N PHE A 120 -12.66 -12.60 -9.47
CA PHE A 120 -12.23 -11.33 -10.05
C PHE A 120 -12.30 -11.34 -11.58
N ALA A 121 -11.98 -12.46 -12.24
CA ALA A 121 -12.14 -12.60 -13.69
C ALA A 121 -13.61 -12.42 -14.12
N ASP A 122 -14.56 -12.93 -13.33
CA ASP A 122 -16.00 -12.76 -13.56
C ASP A 122 -16.45 -11.29 -13.44
N MET A 123 -15.66 -10.45 -12.75
CA MET A 123 -15.82 -8.98 -12.68
C MET A 123 -15.06 -8.22 -13.76
N ASN A 124 -14.42 -8.91 -14.71
CA ASN A 124 -13.46 -8.33 -15.66
C ASN A 124 -12.29 -7.61 -14.95
N MET A 125 -11.89 -8.09 -13.77
CA MET A 125 -10.74 -7.61 -13.03
C MET A 125 -9.66 -8.69 -12.96
N ASN A 126 -8.40 -8.34 -13.21
CA ASN A 126 -7.31 -9.30 -13.18
C ASN A 126 -6.57 -9.22 -11.85
N LEU A 127 -6.48 -10.34 -11.12
CA LEU A 127 -5.59 -10.47 -9.97
C LEU A 127 -4.21 -10.96 -10.42
N ARG A 128 -3.18 -10.22 -10.02
CA ARG A 128 -1.78 -10.45 -10.42
C ARG A 128 -0.82 -10.26 -9.24
N GLU A 129 0.46 -10.44 -9.52
CA GLU A 129 1.56 -10.29 -8.55
C GLU A 129 1.36 -11.14 -7.29
N PHE A 130 0.78 -12.33 -7.47
CA PHE A 130 0.56 -13.26 -6.37
C PHE A 130 1.89 -13.62 -5.72
N LEU A 131 1.95 -13.45 -4.41
CA LEU A 131 3.06 -13.92 -3.58
C LEU A 131 2.49 -14.66 -2.40
N ALA A 132 2.97 -15.88 -2.19
CA ALA A 132 2.53 -16.73 -1.09
C ALA A 132 3.74 -17.26 -0.32
N ASN A 133 3.61 -17.36 1.00
CA ASN A 133 4.61 -18.03 1.81
C ASN A 133 4.35 -19.55 1.80
N ARG A 134 5.42 -20.35 1.72
CA ARG A 134 5.35 -21.82 1.85
C ARG A 134 4.43 -22.53 0.85
N VAL A 135 4.08 -21.88 -0.26
CA VAL A 135 3.23 -22.43 -1.32
C VAL A 135 3.87 -22.18 -2.67
N ASN A 136 4.01 -23.23 -3.48
CA ASN A 136 4.54 -23.10 -4.84
C ASN A 136 3.42 -22.66 -5.80
N LEU A 137 3.34 -21.35 -6.04
CA LEU A 137 2.33 -20.74 -6.90
C LEU A 137 2.37 -21.21 -8.35
N LYS A 138 3.54 -21.58 -8.88
CA LYS A 138 3.70 -22.01 -10.28
C LYS A 138 2.90 -23.27 -10.63
N ASN A 139 2.53 -24.05 -9.62
CA ASN A 139 1.71 -25.25 -9.77
C ASN A 139 0.20 -24.98 -9.65
N ILE A 140 -0.20 -23.74 -9.33
CA ILE A 140 -1.57 -23.37 -9.00
C ILE A 140 -2.12 -22.36 -10.01
N ILE A 141 -1.30 -21.39 -10.41
CA ILE A 141 -1.67 -20.29 -11.29
C ILE A 141 -0.60 -20.08 -12.37
N PRO A 142 -0.95 -19.46 -13.51
CA PRO A 142 0.00 -19.12 -14.55
C PRO A 142 1.15 -18.22 -14.03
N ALA A 143 2.32 -18.32 -14.66
CA ALA A 143 3.53 -17.63 -14.23
C ALA A 143 3.38 -16.10 -14.29
N GLU A 144 2.62 -15.58 -15.24
CA GLU A 144 2.31 -14.16 -15.40
C GLU A 144 1.46 -13.58 -14.26
N ALA A 145 0.72 -14.44 -13.54
CA ALA A 145 -0.04 -14.03 -12.37
C ALA A 145 0.82 -14.03 -11.09
N CYS A 146 1.98 -14.67 -11.10
CA CYS A 146 2.89 -14.74 -9.97
C CYS A 146 3.75 -13.47 -9.86
N ALA A 147 4.10 -13.09 -8.63
CA ALA A 147 5.14 -12.08 -8.40
C ALA A 147 6.49 -12.57 -8.95
N GLN A 148 7.24 -11.68 -9.59
CA GLN A 148 8.56 -12.00 -10.15
C GLN A 148 9.63 -12.15 -9.06
N LYS A 149 9.40 -11.58 -7.88
CA LYS A 149 10.33 -11.57 -6.75
C LYS A 149 9.63 -12.11 -5.51
N ASP A 150 10.38 -12.77 -4.66
CA ASP A 150 9.89 -13.24 -3.35
C ASP A 150 9.71 -12.12 -2.33
N GLN A 151 10.08 -10.89 -2.71
CA GLN A 151 9.97 -9.69 -1.89
C GLN A 151 9.02 -8.68 -2.53
N GLN A 152 8.01 -8.25 -1.78
CA GLN A 152 7.09 -7.18 -2.20
C GLN A 152 6.65 -6.33 -1.00
N LYS A 153 6.05 -5.17 -1.28
CA LYS A 153 5.42 -4.37 -0.22
C LYS A 153 3.99 -4.85 0.00
N VAL A 154 3.68 -5.29 1.21
CA VAL A 154 2.32 -5.58 1.65
C VAL A 154 1.84 -4.39 2.47
N LEU A 155 0.89 -3.62 1.94
CA LEU A 155 0.35 -2.41 2.56
C LEU A 155 1.46 -1.45 3.03
N GLY A 156 2.50 -1.27 2.20
CA GLY A 156 3.63 -0.39 2.47
C GLY A 156 4.82 -1.01 3.23
N ILE A 157 4.65 -2.17 3.86
CA ILE A 157 5.74 -2.88 4.58
C ILE A 157 6.40 -3.91 3.67
N ARG A 158 7.74 -3.93 3.59
CA ARG A 158 8.47 -4.93 2.82
C ARG A 158 8.31 -6.30 3.47
N CYS A 159 7.83 -7.27 2.70
CA CYS A 159 7.63 -8.66 3.11
C CYS A 159 8.49 -9.56 2.22
N ASN A 160 9.10 -10.58 2.82
CA ASN A 160 9.80 -11.66 2.13
C ASN A 160 9.05 -12.96 2.38
N ALA A 161 8.44 -13.54 1.34
CA ALA A 161 7.63 -14.74 1.49
C ALA A 161 8.47 -16.03 1.60
N ALA A 162 9.68 -16.05 1.03
CA ALA A 162 10.59 -17.19 1.14
C ALA A 162 11.03 -17.41 2.60
N ASN A 163 11.36 -16.32 3.30
CA ASN A 163 11.80 -16.35 4.70
C ASN A 163 10.67 -16.08 5.71
N ASP A 164 9.44 -15.91 5.24
CA ASP A 164 8.25 -15.57 6.04
C ASP A 164 8.46 -14.39 7.01
N SER A 165 9.04 -13.30 6.52
CA SER A 165 9.52 -12.18 7.34
C SER A 165 9.08 -10.81 6.83
N LEU A 166 9.01 -9.86 7.75
CA LEU A 166 8.78 -8.44 7.46
C LEU A 166 10.06 -7.67 7.72
N HIS A 167 10.35 -6.71 6.85
CA HIS A 167 11.50 -5.86 6.95
C HIS A 167 11.06 -4.44 7.25
N ILE A 168 11.55 -3.92 8.37
CA ILE A 168 11.26 -2.58 8.85
C ILE A 168 12.56 -1.79 8.72
N ALA A 169 12.46 -0.61 8.15
CA ALA A 169 13.60 0.29 7.97
C ALA A 169 13.21 1.70 8.36
N CYS A 170 14.18 2.43 8.88
CA CYS A 170 14.08 3.85 9.14
C CYS A 170 15.29 4.54 8.52
N SER A 171 15.04 5.58 7.74
CA SER A 171 16.11 6.37 7.14
C SER A 171 15.68 7.82 7.14
N VAL A 172 16.52 8.65 7.74
CA VAL A 172 16.35 10.09 7.86
C VAL A 172 17.71 10.69 7.59
N GLU A 173 17.82 11.42 6.48
CA GLU A 173 19.09 12.04 6.11
C GLU A 173 19.32 13.32 6.91
N ALA A 174 20.56 13.55 7.36
CA ALA A 174 20.95 14.87 7.84
C ALA A 174 20.75 15.91 6.72
N THR A 175 20.35 17.12 7.07
CA THR A 175 20.01 18.15 6.07
C THR A 175 20.63 19.47 6.46
N SER A 176 21.44 20.04 5.57
CA SER A 176 21.93 21.41 5.73
C SER A 176 20.77 22.40 5.64
N LYS A 177 20.72 23.38 6.55
CA LYS A 177 19.63 24.36 6.65
C LYS A 177 18.28 23.70 6.90
N ALA A 178 18.23 22.80 7.88
CA ALA A 178 16.98 22.17 8.27
C ALA A 178 15.92 23.23 8.60
N THR A 179 14.68 22.99 8.17
CA THR A 179 13.52 23.83 8.51
C THR A 179 12.49 22.99 9.26
N LYS A 180 11.53 23.65 9.91
CA LYS A 180 10.39 22.95 10.52
C LYS A 180 9.65 22.05 9.51
N ARG A 181 9.56 22.47 8.24
CA ARG A 181 8.97 21.65 7.17
C ARG A 181 9.81 20.42 6.83
N THR A 182 11.13 20.55 6.72
CA THR A 182 11.98 19.39 6.38
C THR A 182 11.92 18.34 7.48
N VAL A 183 12.00 18.75 8.75
CA VAL A 183 11.86 17.86 9.92
C VAL A 183 10.51 17.13 9.91
N ALA A 184 9.41 17.87 9.75
CA ALA A 184 8.07 17.27 9.72
C ALA A 184 7.92 16.30 8.55
N ARG A 185 8.44 16.64 7.36
CA ARG A 185 8.43 15.79 6.17
C ARG A 185 9.21 14.49 6.40
N GLN A 186 10.40 14.60 6.98
CA GLN A 186 11.25 13.44 7.26
C GLN A 186 10.59 12.48 8.25
N ILE A 187 10.04 12.99 9.35
CA ILE A 187 9.30 12.16 10.31
C ILE A 187 8.07 11.51 9.65
N ALA A 188 7.30 12.27 8.88
CA ALA A 188 6.09 11.78 8.21
C ALA A 188 6.38 10.75 7.10
N SER A 189 7.58 10.75 6.53
CA SER A 189 8.00 9.78 5.50
C SER A 189 8.16 8.36 6.05
N ILE A 190 8.28 8.22 7.37
CA ILE A 190 8.53 6.94 8.03
C ILE A 190 7.21 6.22 8.24
N TYR A 191 6.96 5.22 7.40
CA TYR A 191 5.73 4.44 7.43
C TYR A 191 5.81 3.33 8.50
N ASP A 192 5.19 3.59 9.66
CA ASP A 192 5.15 2.67 10.81
C ASP A 192 3.72 2.46 11.35
N PRO A 193 2.84 1.77 10.59
CA PRO A 193 1.44 1.60 10.97
C PRO A 193 1.23 0.70 12.20
N LEU A 194 2.25 -0.06 12.62
CA LEU A 194 2.19 -0.97 13.77
C LEU A 194 3.02 -0.51 14.98
N GLY A 195 3.68 0.65 14.88
CA GLY A 195 4.39 1.27 16.00
C GLY A 195 5.72 0.60 16.37
N TRP A 196 6.34 -0.16 15.47
CA TRP A 196 7.60 -0.85 15.76
C TRP A 196 8.80 0.09 15.91
N LEU A 197 8.75 1.25 15.24
CA LEU A 197 9.80 2.25 15.25
C LEU A 197 9.56 3.32 16.33
N VAL A 198 8.51 3.21 17.15
CA VAL A 198 8.18 4.18 18.21
C VAL A 198 9.37 4.51 19.12
N PRO A 199 10.16 3.54 19.62
CA PRO A 199 11.34 3.84 20.45
C PRO A 199 12.37 4.74 19.74
N LEU A 200 12.59 4.53 18.44
CA LEU A 200 13.49 5.34 17.64
C LEU A 200 12.90 6.74 17.36
N LEU A 201 11.61 6.80 17.03
CA LEU A 201 10.94 8.03 16.63
C LEU A 201 10.55 8.94 17.79
N THR A 202 10.66 8.48 19.04
CA THR A 202 10.24 9.26 20.20
C THR A 202 11.03 10.57 20.31
N ARG A 203 12.35 10.51 20.15
CA ARG A 203 13.22 11.70 20.17
C ARG A 203 12.90 12.65 19.01
N ALA A 204 12.69 12.11 17.81
CA ALA A 204 12.33 12.91 16.64
C ALA A 204 10.98 13.63 16.81
N LYS A 205 9.95 12.93 17.32
CA LYS A 205 8.63 13.51 17.58
C LYS A 205 8.66 14.54 18.71
N HIS A 206 9.44 14.29 19.75
CA HIS A 206 9.65 15.26 20.82
C HIS A 206 10.33 16.54 20.27
N PHE A 207 11.36 16.38 19.45
CA PHE A 207 12.01 17.51 18.79
C PHE A 207 11.04 18.31 17.91
N GLN A 208 10.22 17.64 17.09
CA GLN A 208 9.17 18.29 16.30
C GLN A 208 8.19 19.10 17.18
N GLN A 209 7.80 18.56 18.34
CA GLN A 209 6.97 19.29 19.30
C GLN A 209 7.70 20.53 19.87
N THR A 210 9.00 20.42 20.17
CA THR A 210 9.81 21.57 20.61
C THR A 210 9.82 22.68 19.56
N LEU A 211 9.95 22.36 18.27
CA LEU A 211 9.88 23.36 17.20
C LEU A 211 8.52 24.06 17.14
N TRP A 212 7.43 23.37 17.47
CA TRP A 212 6.10 23.97 17.56
C TRP A 212 5.99 24.95 18.72
N LYS A 213 6.56 24.64 19.87
CA LYS A 213 6.56 25.54 21.06
C LYS A 213 7.33 26.84 20.82
N HIS A 214 8.38 26.80 19.99
CA HIS A 214 9.18 27.99 19.64
C HIS A 214 8.56 28.84 18.51
N ASN A 215 7.42 28.42 17.96
CA ASN A 215 6.68 29.12 16.90
C ASN A 215 7.51 29.46 15.64
N PHE A 216 8.48 28.61 15.27
CA PHE A 216 9.24 28.78 14.02
C PHE A 216 8.33 28.71 12.78
N GLY A 217 8.67 29.51 11.76
CA GLY A 217 8.08 29.44 10.44
C GLY A 217 8.36 28.09 9.76
N TRP A 218 7.52 27.69 8.80
CA TRP A 218 7.66 26.39 8.12
C TRP A 218 8.96 26.28 7.32
N ASP A 219 9.33 27.36 6.64
CA ASP A 219 10.44 27.39 5.66
C ASP A 219 11.63 28.24 6.16
N THR A 220 11.57 28.72 7.40
CA THR A 220 12.68 29.44 8.03
C THR A 220 13.74 28.42 8.46
N PRO A 221 15.02 28.63 8.10
CA PRO A 221 16.12 27.82 8.62
C PRO A 221 16.13 27.82 10.16
N LEU A 222 16.32 26.64 10.74
CA LEU A 222 16.47 26.50 12.18
C LEU A 222 17.78 27.17 12.64
N PRO A 223 17.81 27.73 13.86
CA PRO A 223 19.07 28.15 14.45
C PRO A 223 20.04 26.96 14.60
N GLU A 224 21.34 27.22 14.56
CA GLU A 224 22.41 26.21 14.53
C GLU A 224 22.25 25.13 15.61
N ASN A 225 21.95 25.53 16.85
CA ASN A 225 21.75 24.59 17.95
C ASN A 225 20.58 23.60 17.73
N PHE A 226 19.51 24.03 17.04
CA PHE A 226 18.39 23.17 16.69
C PHE A 226 18.71 22.29 15.47
N GLU A 227 19.44 22.83 14.50
CA GLU A 227 19.92 22.08 13.34
C GLU A 227 20.84 20.94 13.78
N ASP A 228 21.83 21.21 14.64
CA ASP A 228 22.74 20.21 15.19
C ASP A 228 21.99 19.14 15.98
N SER A 229 21.02 19.56 16.80
CA SER A 229 20.16 18.65 17.56
C SER A 229 19.35 17.74 16.64
N TRP A 230 18.81 18.27 15.54
CA TRP A 230 18.09 17.48 14.54
C TRP A 230 19.03 16.51 13.82
N ASN A 231 20.18 16.99 13.34
CA ASN A 231 21.14 16.17 12.60
C ASN A 231 21.65 15.01 13.47
N LYS A 232 21.90 15.23 14.76
CA LYS A 232 22.24 14.16 15.69
C LYS A 232 21.13 13.11 15.81
N ILE A 233 19.86 13.54 15.91
CA ILE A 233 18.72 12.61 15.93
C ILE A 233 18.61 11.85 14.60
N ALA A 234 18.78 12.54 13.48
CA ALA A 234 18.74 11.93 12.15
C ALA A 234 19.83 10.86 12.01
N GLU A 235 21.07 11.17 12.36
CA GLU A 235 22.22 10.26 12.31
C GLU A 235 22.01 8.99 13.16
N GLU A 236 21.47 9.12 14.38
CA GLU A 236 21.21 7.98 15.26
C GLU A 236 20.14 7.02 14.70
N ILE A 237 19.18 7.53 13.92
CA ILE A 237 18.05 6.76 13.40
C ILE A 237 18.36 6.26 11.97
N ASN A 238 19.21 6.96 11.24
CA ASN A 238 19.44 6.71 9.82
C ASN A 238 20.02 5.33 9.57
N GLY A 239 19.50 4.64 8.56
CA GLY A 239 19.98 3.32 8.17
C GLY A 239 19.54 2.20 9.11
N PHE A 240 18.73 2.48 10.15
CA PHE A 240 18.16 1.42 10.97
C PHE A 240 17.37 0.43 10.12
N GLN A 241 17.67 -0.85 10.27
CA GLN A 241 16.97 -1.93 9.61
C GLN A 241 16.79 -3.09 10.57
N ARG A 242 15.61 -3.70 10.55
CA ARG A 242 15.36 -4.92 11.31
C ARG A 242 14.39 -5.82 10.57
N THR A 243 14.72 -7.10 10.57
CA THR A 243 13.83 -8.15 10.09
C THR A 243 13.13 -8.76 11.28
N ILE A 244 11.80 -8.92 11.18
CA ILE A 244 10.98 -9.59 12.17
C ILE A 244 10.18 -10.71 11.51
N PRO A 245 9.77 -11.75 12.26
CA PRO A 245 8.84 -12.74 11.74
C PRO A 245 7.54 -12.08 11.27
N ARG A 246 7.02 -12.52 10.10
CA ARG A 246 5.67 -12.10 9.68
C ARG A 246 4.65 -12.61 10.68
N ARG A 247 4.67 -13.92 10.95
CA ARG A 247 3.72 -14.56 11.86
C ARG A 247 3.96 -14.09 13.30
N LEU A 248 2.88 -13.71 13.99
CA LEU A 248 2.88 -13.28 15.39
C LEU A 248 2.86 -14.47 16.36
N LEU A 249 2.11 -15.51 16.01
CA LEU A 249 1.95 -16.69 16.84
C LEU A 249 3.03 -17.70 16.48
N GLU A 250 3.78 -18.15 17.47
CA GLU A 250 4.64 -19.30 17.30
C GLU A 250 3.78 -20.53 16.97
N PRO A 251 4.28 -21.47 16.14
CA PRO A 251 3.63 -22.76 16.05
C PRO A 251 3.56 -23.36 17.46
N PRO A 252 2.45 -24.00 17.86
CA PRO A 252 2.42 -24.71 19.13
C PRO A 252 3.63 -25.64 19.17
N ALA A 253 4.42 -25.55 20.24
CA ALA A 253 5.37 -26.60 20.55
C ALA A 253 4.57 -27.91 20.57
N HIS A 254 5.06 -28.94 19.89
CA HIS A 254 4.47 -30.28 19.73
C HIS A 254 3.64 -30.51 18.46
N SER A 255 4.34 -30.94 17.41
CA SER A 255 3.86 -31.90 16.40
C SER A 255 5.08 -32.61 15.79
N THR A 256 5.79 -33.38 16.62
CA THR A 256 6.62 -34.51 16.17
C THR A 256 5.76 -35.76 16.15
#